data_AF-A0A959PG10-F1
#
_entry.id   AF-A0A959PG10-F1
#
_cell.length_a   1.000
_cell.length_b   1.000
_cell.length_c   1.000
_cell.angle_alpha   90.00
_cell.angle_beta   90.00
_cell.angle_gamma   90.00
#
_symmetry.space_group_name_H-M   'P 1'
#
loop_
_entity.id
_entity.type
_entity.pdbx_description
1 polymer ?
#
loop_
_entity_poly.entity_id
_entity_poly.type
_entity_poly.pdbx_seq_one_letter_code
_entity_poly.pdbx_strand_id
1 'polypeptide(L)'
;MKKLYTLACVLVAATMHAQTPSMSLVAEEIPITEPALSTLTSEMGALPHTYRIYAELPDDYEMQIMFGDFTGAMVLSSTTSFYQNSLGGPTTLSIDDAFYGLNPTLEFDSWLTIGYESQTGNLINVFPDESAWDVWETGADLTIDDIVGAGLLMPTVGLNPVNQADANGRILVAQITTDGTAQVCLNFQIRQLNPDGTVYDPPGPETSVTHVFNDLCVTVSPTVVPACEADFDASGHVATPDLLYLLAQFGCTSGCEIDFDEDGTTGTADLLFFLSAFDTDC
;
A
#
# COMPACT_ATOMS: atom_id res chain seq x y z
N MET A 1 54.65 -26.37 -48.20
CA MET A 1 53.76 -27.10 -47.29
C MET A 1 53.29 -26.14 -46.21
N LYS A 2 52.09 -25.55 -46.34
CA LYS A 2 51.50 -24.62 -45.37
C LYS A 2 50.79 -25.45 -44.29
N LYS A 3 51.17 -25.27 -43.01
CA LYS A 3 50.54 -25.95 -41.87
C LYS A 3 49.24 -25.22 -41.52
N LEU A 4 48.11 -25.91 -41.65
CA LEU A 4 46.80 -25.46 -41.16
C LEU A 4 46.79 -25.59 -39.63
N TYR A 5 46.49 -24.50 -38.93
CA TYR A 5 46.21 -24.52 -37.49
C TYR A 5 44.68 -24.56 -37.32
N THR A 6 44.17 -25.68 -36.81
CA THR A 6 42.76 -25.84 -36.46
C THR A 6 42.52 -25.19 -35.09
N LEU A 7 41.77 -24.09 -35.07
CA LEU A 7 41.34 -23.43 -33.83
C LEU A 7 40.19 -24.26 -33.23
N ALA A 8 40.45 -24.96 -32.13
CA ALA A 8 39.41 -25.66 -31.37
C ALA A 8 38.67 -24.61 -30.50
N CYS A 9 37.46 -24.25 -30.91
CA CYS A 9 36.56 -23.41 -30.12
C CYS A 9 35.93 -24.29 -29.03
N VAL A 10 36.35 -24.14 -27.78
CA VAL A 10 35.74 -24.80 -26.63
C VAL A 10 34.45 -24.03 -26.31
N LEU A 11 33.29 -24.56 -26.74
CA LEU A 11 32.00 -24.11 -26.23
C LEU A 11 31.88 -24.59 -24.77
N VAL A 12 32.04 -23.66 -23.82
CA VAL A 12 31.59 -23.87 -22.45
C VAL A 12 30.07 -23.69 -22.47
N ALA A 13 29.33 -24.80 -22.39
CA ALA A 13 27.89 -24.76 -22.14
C ALA A 13 27.68 -24.23 -20.71
N ALA A 14 27.36 -22.94 -20.58
CA ALA A 14 26.82 -22.42 -19.34
C ALA A 14 25.42 -23.05 -19.18
N THR A 15 25.29 -24.00 -18.26
CA THR A 15 23.98 -24.43 -17.80
C THR A 15 23.39 -23.28 -17.00
N MET A 16 22.56 -22.46 -17.67
CA MET A 16 21.70 -21.52 -16.98
C MET A 16 20.74 -22.35 -16.13
N HIS A 17 20.98 -22.37 -14.83
CA HIS A 17 19.96 -22.80 -13.88
C HIS A 17 18.93 -21.68 -13.88
N ALA A 18 17.67 -22.00 -14.17
CA ALA A 18 16.58 -21.06 -13.93
C ALA A 18 16.69 -20.59 -12.48
N GLN A 19 16.82 -19.28 -12.26
CA GLN A 19 16.79 -18.73 -10.92
C GLN A 19 15.39 -18.94 -10.36
N THR A 20 15.28 -19.38 -9.12
CA THR A 20 14.00 -19.41 -8.41
C THR A 20 13.44 -17.98 -8.38
N PRO A 21 12.14 -17.77 -8.66
CA PRO A 21 11.56 -16.44 -8.56
C PRO A 21 11.75 -15.89 -7.14
N SER A 22 11.96 -14.58 -7.05
CA SER A 22 11.99 -13.85 -5.78
C SER A 22 10.79 -12.91 -5.73
N MET A 23 10.28 -12.67 -4.53
CA MET A 23 9.19 -11.74 -4.27
C MET A 23 9.50 -10.93 -3.02
N SER A 24 9.09 -9.67 -3.03
CA SER A 24 9.19 -8.72 -1.92
C SER A 24 7.93 -7.88 -1.84
N LEU A 25 7.68 -7.29 -0.66
CA LEU A 25 6.68 -6.23 -0.51
C LEU A 25 7.37 -4.88 -0.48
N VAL A 26 6.76 -3.91 -1.15
CA VAL A 26 7.12 -2.49 -1.09
C VAL A 26 5.87 -1.68 -0.79
N ALA A 27 6.04 -0.58 -0.07
CA ALA A 27 4.95 0.33 0.25
C ALA A 27 5.22 1.70 -0.37
N GLU A 28 4.15 2.34 -0.81
CA GLU A 28 4.15 3.70 -1.34
C GLU A 28 3.12 4.51 -0.56
N GLU A 29 3.53 5.63 0.02
CA GLU A 29 2.64 6.52 0.74
C GLU A 29 1.80 7.35 -0.24
N ILE A 30 0.49 7.41 0.01
CA ILE A 30 -0.46 8.18 -0.78
C ILE A 30 -0.85 9.43 0.02
N PRO A 31 -0.54 10.63 -0.49
CA PRO A 31 -0.90 11.87 0.19
C PRO A 31 -2.41 12.01 0.37
N ILE A 32 -2.83 12.36 1.58
CA ILE A 32 -4.22 12.63 1.91
C ILE A 32 -4.43 14.14 1.81
N THR A 33 -5.32 14.58 0.91
CA THR A 33 -5.62 16.00 0.73
C THR A 33 -6.96 16.39 1.33
N GLU A 34 -7.15 17.68 1.61
CA GLU A 34 -8.47 18.20 1.98
C GLU A 34 -9.51 17.98 0.86
N PRO A 35 -10.78 17.68 1.20
CA PRO A 35 -11.38 17.74 2.53
C PRO A 35 -11.25 16.44 3.37
N ALA A 36 -10.63 15.39 2.84
CA ALA A 36 -10.58 14.10 3.52
C ALA A 36 -9.68 14.13 4.76
N LEU A 37 -8.56 14.85 4.68
CA LEU A 37 -7.56 14.93 5.74
C LEU A 37 -8.15 15.37 7.10
N SER A 38 -8.86 16.50 7.12
CA SER A 38 -9.48 17.01 8.35
C SER A 38 -10.52 16.04 8.95
N THR A 39 -11.28 15.36 8.09
CA THR A 39 -12.29 14.38 8.52
C THR A 39 -11.61 13.14 9.13
N LEU A 40 -10.64 12.56 8.43
CA LEU A 40 -9.91 11.38 8.89
C LEU A 40 -9.13 11.65 10.18
N THR A 41 -8.48 12.81 10.28
CA THR A 41 -7.78 13.24 11.50
C THR A 41 -8.73 13.31 12.70
N SER A 42 -9.96 13.80 12.49
CA SER A 42 -10.98 13.83 13.54
C SER A 42 -11.52 12.44 13.90
N GLU A 43 -11.65 11.54 12.93
CA GLU A 43 -12.17 10.18 13.14
C GLU A 43 -11.16 9.28 13.85
N MET A 44 -9.88 9.39 13.49
CA MET A 44 -8.80 8.57 14.02
C MET A 44 -8.15 9.16 15.28
N GLY A 45 -8.24 10.49 15.47
CA GLY A 45 -7.73 11.19 16.64
C GLY A 45 -6.26 11.61 16.55
N ALA A 46 -5.61 11.34 15.43
CA ALA A 46 -4.26 11.79 15.07
C ALA A 46 -4.13 11.88 13.54
N LEU A 47 -3.02 12.43 13.05
CA LEU A 47 -2.76 12.58 11.63
C LEU A 47 -2.69 11.19 10.95
N PRO A 48 -3.56 10.91 9.97
CA PRO A 48 -3.59 9.63 9.28
C PRO A 48 -2.58 9.58 8.13
N HIS A 49 -2.08 8.38 7.84
CA HIS A 49 -1.22 8.11 6.68
C HIS A 49 -1.79 6.91 5.90
N THR A 50 -1.89 7.05 4.58
CA THR A 50 -2.35 6.00 3.68
C THR A 50 -1.18 5.41 2.90
N TYR A 51 -1.10 4.08 2.83
CA TYR A 51 -0.07 3.36 2.10
C TYR A 51 -0.70 2.37 1.13
N ARG A 52 -0.24 2.38 -0.12
CA ARG A 52 -0.45 1.29 -1.07
C ARG A 52 0.70 0.29 -0.96
N ILE A 53 0.36 -0.97 -0.74
CA ILE A 53 1.32 -2.07 -0.65
C ILE A 53 1.31 -2.83 -1.98
N TYR A 54 2.50 -3.04 -2.51
CA TYR A 54 2.73 -3.75 -3.75
C TYR A 54 3.60 -4.99 -3.52
N ALA A 55 3.28 -6.08 -4.21
CA ALA A 55 4.15 -7.24 -4.35
C ALA A 55 5.00 -7.11 -5.61
N GLU A 56 6.32 -7.21 -5.47
CA GLU A 56 7.26 -7.27 -6.60
C GLU A 56 7.38 -8.70 -7.10
N LEU A 57 7.11 -8.94 -8.39
CA LEU A 57 7.21 -10.27 -9.01
C LEU A 57 7.85 -10.19 -10.41
N PRO A 58 8.45 -11.29 -10.90
CA PRO A 58 8.98 -11.31 -12.26
C PRO A 58 7.87 -11.23 -13.33
N ASP A 59 8.18 -10.63 -14.47
CA ASP A 59 7.23 -10.37 -15.57
C ASP A 59 6.63 -11.66 -16.20
N ASP A 60 7.31 -12.80 -16.07
CA ASP A 60 6.83 -14.09 -16.57
C ASP A 60 5.95 -14.84 -15.56
N TYR A 61 5.37 -14.14 -14.59
CA TYR A 61 4.48 -14.72 -13.57
C TYR A 61 3.19 -13.92 -13.40
N GLU A 62 2.16 -14.62 -12.93
CA GLU A 62 0.92 -14.03 -12.43
C GLU A 62 0.64 -14.43 -10.97
N MET A 63 0.02 -13.54 -10.20
CA MET A 63 -0.50 -13.84 -8.87
C MET A 63 -1.82 -14.61 -8.98
N GLN A 64 -1.90 -15.74 -8.28
CA GLN A 64 -3.09 -16.60 -8.27
C GLN A 64 -3.89 -16.40 -6.98
N ILE A 65 -3.19 -16.37 -5.86
CA ILE A 65 -3.80 -16.38 -4.53
C ILE A 65 -2.97 -15.49 -3.60
N MET A 66 -3.64 -14.69 -2.79
CA MET A 66 -3.12 -14.15 -1.54
C MET A 66 -3.85 -14.86 -0.40
N PHE A 67 -3.14 -15.39 0.60
CA PHE A 67 -3.75 -16.25 1.61
C PHE A 67 -3.12 -16.12 3.00
N GLY A 68 -3.85 -16.58 4.01
CA GLY A 68 -3.34 -16.93 5.32
C GLY A 68 -3.92 -18.25 5.80
N ASP A 69 -3.15 -19.02 6.54
CA ASP A 69 -3.56 -20.24 7.24
C ASP A 69 -2.63 -20.53 8.43
N PHE A 70 -2.90 -21.63 9.15
CA PHE A 70 -2.11 -22.06 10.31
C PHE A 70 -0.65 -22.44 10.02
N THR A 71 -0.25 -22.57 8.75
CA THR A 71 1.11 -22.88 8.32
C THR A 71 1.86 -21.67 7.77
N GLY A 72 1.14 -20.64 7.32
CA GLY A 72 1.64 -19.33 6.95
C GLY A 72 0.58 -18.30 7.28
N ALA A 73 0.72 -17.62 8.42
CA ALA A 73 -0.27 -16.66 8.87
C ALA A 73 -0.24 -15.41 7.98
N MET A 74 -1.41 -14.85 7.68
CA MET A 74 -1.52 -13.51 7.10
C MET A 74 -1.89 -12.53 8.21
N VAL A 75 -1.07 -11.50 8.40
CA VAL A 75 -1.23 -10.57 9.52
C VAL A 75 -1.03 -9.14 9.04
N LEU A 76 -2.04 -8.30 9.24
CA LEU A 76 -1.94 -6.84 9.15
C LEU A 76 -2.18 -6.31 10.55
N SER A 77 -1.19 -5.60 11.10
CA SER A 77 -1.25 -5.07 12.46
C SER A 77 -0.86 -3.60 12.49
N SER A 78 -1.48 -2.83 13.37
CA SER A 78 -1.07 -1.45 13.67
C SER A 78 -0.83 -1.26 15.16
N THR A 79 0.06 -0.34 15.51
CA THR A 79 0.22 0.11 16.91
C THR A 79 -1.03 0.82 17.44
N THR A 80 -1.94 1.24 16.54
CA THR A 80 -3.20 1.92 16.85
C THR A 80 -4.39 1.17 16.23
N SER A 81 -4.87 1.59 15.07
CA SER A 81 -5.99 1.02 14.34
C SER A 81 -5.86 1.29 12.84
N PHE A 82 -6.67 0.59 12.05
CA PHE A 82 -6.87 0.85 10.63
C PHE A 82 -8.14 1.65 10.41
N TYR A 83 -8.09 2.59 9.46
CA TYR A 83 -9.28 3.29 9.01
C TYR A 83 -10.17 2.36 8.18
N GLN A 84 -11.46 2.36 8.49
CA GLN A 84 -12.48 1.62 7.73
C GLN A 84 -13.67 2.52 7.44
N ASN A 85 -14.01 2.66 6.17
CA ASN A 85 -15.11 3.48 5.70
C ASN A 85 -16.40 2.66 5.61
N SER A 86 -17.49 3.20 6.16
CA SER A 86 -18.81 2.55 6.14
C SER A 86 -19.42 2.28 4.75
N LEU A 87 -18.90 2.93 3.69
CA LEU A 87 -19.30 2.69 2.31
C LEU A 87 -18.37 1.71 1.57
N GLY A 88 -17.28 1.30 2.22
CA GLY A 88 -16.27 0.41 1.67
C GLY A 88 -16.42 -1.02 2.19
N GLY A 89 -15.30 -1.71 2.33
CA GLY A 89 -15.27 -3.10 2.73
C GLY A 89 -13.86 -3.70 2.73
N PRO A 90 -13.71 -4.98 3.13
CA PRO A 90 -12.40 -5.59 3.37
C PRO A 90 -11.56 -5.76 2.11
N THR A 91 -12.18 -5.59 0.93
CA THR A 91 -11.54 -5.77 -0.37
C THR A 91 -12.03 -4.75 -1.37
N THR A 92 -11.30 -4.61 -2.47
CA THR A 92 -11.68 -3.73 -3.60
C THR A 92 -13.01 -4.08 -4.27
N LEU A 93 -13.64 -5.21 -3.93
CA LEU A 93 -15.00 -5.52 -4.38
C LEU A 93 -16.06 -4.56 -3.83
N SER A 94 -15.79 -3.89 -2.70
CA SER A 94 -16.70 -2.93 -2.07
C SER A 94 -16.35 -1.47 -2.36
N ILE A 95 -15.27 -1.20 -3.10
CA ILE A 95 -14.80 0.16 -3.35
C ILE A 95 -15.41 0.68 -4.66
N ASP A 96 -16.31 1.66 -4.55
CA ASP A 96 -16.96 2.30 -5.70
C ASP A 96 -16.51 3.76 -5.82
N ASP A 97 -15.66 4.03 -6.82
CA ASP A 97 -15.06 5.34 -7.10
C ASP A 97 -16.11 6.43 -7.38
N ALA A 98 -17.32 6.06 -7.80
CA ALA A 98 -18.42 7.00 -8.01
C ALA A 98 -18.85 7.73 -6.71
N PHE A 99 -18.50 7.20 -5.54
CA PHE A 99 -18.85 7.80 -4.24
C PHE A 99 -17.80 8.74 -3.66
N TYR A 100 -16.59 8.85 -4.23
CA TYR A 100 -15.54 9.74 -3.70
C TYR A 100 -15.98 11.21 -3.62
N GLY A 101 -16.80 11.68 -4.58
CA GLY A 101 -17.35 13.04 -4.53
C GLY A 101 -18.38 13.29 -3.43
N LEU A 102 -18.98 12.23 -2.87
CA LEU A 102 -19.98 12.30 -1.80
C LEU A 102 -19.38 12.00 -0.43
N ASN A 103 -18.42 11.07 -0.37
CA ASN A 103 -17.66 10.73 0.81
C ASN A 103 -16.17 10.62 0.42
N PRO A 104 -15.42 11.74 0.52
CA PRO A 104 -14.01 11.78 0.12
C PRO A 104 -13.11 10.86 0.95
N THR A 105 -13.50 10.49 2.17
CA THR A 105 -12.68 9.60 3.00
C THR A 105 -12.71 8.15 2.54
N LEU A 106 -13.67 7.76 1.68
CA LEU A 106 -13.72 6.42 1.07
C LEU A 106 -12.50 6.12 0.20
N GLU A 107 -11.86 7.14 -0.39
CA GLU A 107 -10.62 6.96 -1.16
C GLU A 107 -9.48 6.39 -0.32
N PHE A 108 -9.53 6.60 1.00
CA PHE A 108 -8.51 6.21 1.97
C PHE A 108 -8.95 5.03 2.84
N ASP A 109 -10.00 4.30 2.43
CA ASP A 109 -10.42 3.05 3.08
C ASP A 109 -9.29 1.99 3.08
N SER A 110 -9.31 1.07 4.05
CA SER A 110 -8.30 0.00 4.17
C SER A 110 -8.81 -1.33 3.62
N TRP A 111 -8.20 -1.83 2.55
CA TRP A 111 -8.68 -2.99 1.82
C TRP A 111 -7.56 -3.84 1.23
N LEU A 112 -7.88 -5.09 0.93
CA LEU A 112 -7.00 -6.02 0.22
C LEU A 112 -7.46 -6.22 -1.24
N THR A 113 -6.51 -6.53 -2.14
CA THR A 113 -6.80 -6.70 -3.56
C THR A 113 -5.83 -7.68 -4.24
N ILE A 114 -6.11 -7.98 -5.51
CA ILE A 114 -5.09 -8.46 -6.46
C ILE A 114 -5.20 -7.55 -7.69
N GLY A 115 -4.38 -6.49 -7.70
CA GLY A 115 -4.19 -5.54 -8.79
C GLY A 115 -5.32 -4.56 -9.09
N TYR A 116 -6.53 -4.77 -8.55
CA TYR A 116 -7.64 -3.82 -8.73
C TYR A 116 -7.58 -2.67 -7.74
N GLU A 117 -8.14 -1.52 -8.11
CA GLU A 117 -8.29 -0.34 -7.25
C GLU A 117 -9.76 -0.05 -6.89
N SER A 118 -10.71 -0.69 -7.57
CA SER A 118 -12.16 -0.51 -7.33
C SER A 118 -12.94 -1.76 -7.74
N GLN A 119 -14.26 -1.74 -7.53
CA GLN A 119 -15.17 -2.82 -7.90
C GLN A 119 -15.34 -2.95 -9.43
N THR A 120 -14.94 -1.92 -10.20
CA THR A 120 -15.16 -1.86 -11.64
C THR A 120 -14.35 -2.92 -12.38
N GLY A 121 -15.05 -3.92 -12.93
CA GLY A 121 -14.40 -5.03 -13.64
C GLY A 121 -13.55 -5.92 -12.74
N ASN A 122 -13.75 -5.83 -11.41
CA ASN A 122 -13.03 -6.62 -10.43
C ASN A 122 -13.48 -8.08 -10.47
N LEU A 123 -12.51 -8.98 -10.60
CA LEU A 123 -12.74 -10.41 -10.76
C LEU A 123 -12.23 -11.23 -9.57
N ILE A 124 -11.70 -10.61 -8.52
CA ILE A 124 -11.23 -11.34 -7.34
C ILE A 124 -12.41 -12.07 -6.68
N ASN A 125 -12.14 -13.26 -6.15
CA ASN A 125 -13.06 -13.94 -5.25
C ASN A 125 -12.43 -14.03 -3.86
N VAL A 126 -13.24 -13.79 -2.84
CA VAL A 126 -12.89 -14.02 -1.44
C VAL A 126 -13.25 -15.45 -1.07
N PHE A 127 -12.37 -16.15 -0.35
CA PHE A 127 -12.67 -17.45 0.23
C PHE A 127 -12.55 -17.42 1.77
N PRO A 128 -13.30 -18.29 2.47
CA PRO A 128 -13.94 -17.85 3.71
C PRO A 128 -13.13 -18.08 4.99
N ASP A 129 -12.94 -16.99 5.73
CA ASP A 129 -13.09 -16.87 7.17
C ASP A 129 -13.81 -15.54 7.44
N GLU A 130 -15.15 -15.56 7.41
CA GLU A 130 -15.98 -14.37 7.61
C GLU A 130 -15.70 -13.69 8.95
N SER A 131 -15.22 -14.43 9.97
CA SER A 131 -14.98 -13.86 11.29
C SER A 131 -13.76 -12.94 11.33
N ALA A 132 -12.71 -13.27 10.57
CA ALA A 132 -11.53 -12.41 10.45
C ALA A 132 -11.84 -11.12 9.68
N TRP A 133 -12.61 -11.22 8.59
CA TRP A 133 -13.03 -10.06 7.80
C TRP A 133 -13.96 -9.13 8.59
N ASP A 134 -14.93 -9.68 9.33
CA ASP A 134 -15.80 -8.87 10.19
C ASP A 134 -15.02 -8.12 11.28
N VAL A 135 -13.99 -8.73 11.86
CA VAL A 135 -13.12 -8.07 12.85
C VAL A 135 -12.27 -6.98 12.19
N TRP A 136 -11.69 -7.25 11.02
CA TRP A 136 -10.93 -6.28 10.24
C TRP A 136 -11.73 -5.01 9.92
N GLU A 137 -13.00 -5.17 9.54
CA GLU A 137 -13.91 -4.05 9.25
C GLU A 137 -14.26 -3.17 10.45
N THR A 138 -13.87 -3.58 11.67
CA THR A 138 -13.97 -2.73 12.87
C THR A 138 -12.76 -1.81 13.07
N GLY A 139 -11.76 -1.87 12.18
CA GLY A 139 -10.49 -1.15 12.29
C GLY A 139 -9.45 -1.86 13.16
N ALA A 140 -9.72 -3.11 13.58
CA ALA A 140 -8.79 -3.95 14.31
C ALA A 140 -7.77 -4.61 13.36
N ASP A 141 -6.78 -5.29 13.94
CA ASP A 141 -5.80 -6.08 13.17
C ASP A 141 -6.49 -7.22 12.39
N LEU A 142 -6.04 -7.48 11.16
CA LEU A 142 -6.44 -8.67 10.40
C LEU A 142 -5.45 -9.79 10.73
N THR A 143 -5.97 -10.91 11.24
CA THR A 143 -5.18 -12.12 11.48
C THR A 143 -5.90 -13.32 10.90
N ILE A 144 -5.24 -14.03 10.00
CA ILE A 144 -5.71 -15.30 9.42
C ILE A 144 -4.61 -16.33 9.64
N ASP A 145 -4.75 -17.11 10.72
CA ASP A 145 -3.76 -18.10 11.20
C ASP A 145 -4.41 -19.46 11.55
N ASP A 146 -5.63 -19.69 11.09
CA ASP A 146 -6.42 -20.87 11.42
C ASP A 146 -6.33 -21.98 10.37
N ILE A 147 -6.93 -23.14 10.67
CA ILE A 147 -6.90 -24.31 9.78
C ILE A 147 -7.83 -24.18 8.57
N VAL A 148 -8.80 -23.27 8.62
CA VAL A 148 -9.71 -23.01 7.50
C VAL A 148 -8.98 -22.18 6.46
N GLY A 149 -8.25 -21.17 6.92
CA GLY A 149 -7.57 -20.17 6.11
C GLY A 149 -8.54 -19.28 5.36
N ALA A 150 -8.03 -18.18 4.84
CA ALA A 150 -8.81 -17.22 4.07
C ALA A 150 -7.90 -16.40 3.16
N GLY A 151 -8.51 -15.69 2.22
CA GLY A 151 -7.76 -14.84 1.31
C GLY A 151 -8.51 -14.49 0.04
N LEU A 152 -7.73 -14.04 -0.93
CA LEU A 152 -8.20 -13.61 -2.25
C LEU A 152 -7.67 -14.55 -3.32
N LEU A 153 -8.51 -14.89 -4.28
CA LEU A 153 -8.14 -15.69 -5.44
C LEU A 153 -8.46 -14.92 -6.72
N MET A 154 -7.58 -15.05 -7.71
CA MET A 154 -7.84 -14.64 -9.08
C MET A 154 -8.32 -15.85 -9.89
N PRO A 155 -9.60 -15.91 -10.29
CA PRO A 155 -10.16 -17.07 -11.00
C PRO A 155 -9.73 -17.12 -12.47
N THR A 156 -9.14 -16.05 -12.99
CA THR A 156 -8.65 -15.96 -14.36
C THR A 156 -7.37 -16.78 -14.57
N VAL A 157 -7.16 -17.22 -15.81
CA VAL A 157 -6.01 -18.06 -16.19
C VAL A 157 -5.31 -17.43 -17.40
N GLY A 158 -4.06 -16.99 -17.23
CA GLY A 158 -3.14 -16.63 -18.31
C GLY A 158 -3.58 -15.50 -19.25
N LEU A 159 -4.50 -14.62 -18.83
CA LEU A 159 -5.05 -13.57 -19.71
C LEU A 159 -5.53 -12.31 -18.98
N ASN A 160 -5.32 -12.18 -17.67
CA ASN A 160 -5.70 -10.97 -16.95
C ASN A 160 -4.42 -10.16 -16.64
N PRO A 161 -4.22 -8.97 -17.22
CA PRO A 161 -3.03 -8.17 -16.92
C PRO A 161 -3.05 -7.64 -15.49
N VAL A 162 -4.20 -7.64 -14.81
CA VAL A 162 -4.35 -7.08 -13.45
C VAL A 162 -3.63 -7.93 -12.40
N ASN A 163 -3.52 -9.25 -12.58
CA ASN A 163 -2.71 -10.10 -11.71
C ASN A 163 -1.30 -10.38 -12.25
N GLN A 164 -0.80 -9.55 -13.16
CA GLN A 164 0.58 -9.58 -13.62
C GLN A 164 1.29 -8.29 -13.20
N ALA A 165 2.61 -8.32 -13.17
CA ALA A 165 3.41 -7.15 -12.86
C ALA A 165 3.06 -5.96 -13.77
N ASP A 166 2.91 -4.78 -13.18
CA ASP A 166 2.84 -3.51 -13.89
C ASP A 166 4.18 -3.16 -14.56
N ALA A 167 4.27 -1.98 -15.18
CA ALA A 167 5.49 -1.52 -15.83
C ALA A 167 6.70 -1.35 -14.87
N ASN A 168 6.48 -1.41 -13.56
CA ASN A 168 7.49 -1.32 -12.52
C ASN A 168 7.83 -2.69 -11.89
N GLY A 169 7.25 -3.79 -12.38
CA GLY A 169 7.47 -5.11 -11.78
C GLY A 169 6.56 -5.41 -10.57
N ARG A 170 5.44 -4.68 -10.40
CA ARG A 170 4.65 -4.64 -9.15
C ARG A 170 3.17 -4.98 -9.37
N ILE A 171 2.53 -5.65 -8.40
CA ILE A 171 1.07 -5.80 -8.31
C ILE A 171 0.59 -5.14 -7.02
N LEU A 172 -0.44 -4.30 -7.09
CA LEU A 172 -1.11 -3.76 -5.90
C LEU A 172 -1.79 -4.90 -5.14
N VAL A 173 -1.56 -5.01 -3.83
CA VAL A 173 -2.11 -6.10 -3.00
C VAL A 173 -2.91 -5.61 -1.81
N ALA A 174 -2.69 -4.37 -1.36
CA ALA A 174 -3.50 -3.74 -0.32
C ALA A 174 -3.37 -2.23 -0.36
N GLN A 175 -4.35 -1.55 0.22
CA GLN A 175 -4.24 -0.18 0.71
C GLN A 175 -4.58 -0.21 2.20
N ILE A 176 -3.80 0.50 3.02
CA ILE A 176 -4.08 0.64 4.45
C ILE A 176 -3.97 2.11 4.83
N THR A 177 -4.80 2.54 5.77
CA THR A 177 -4.72 3.86 6.37
C THR A 177 -4.64 3.71 7.88
N THR A 178 -3.63 4.31 8.50
CA THR A 178 -3.37 4.22 9.94
C THR A 178 -2.74 5.51 10.45
N ASP A 179 -2.93 5.84 11.73
CA ASP A 179 -2.24 6.91 12.45
C ASP A 179 -1.07 6.37 13.32
N GLY A 180 -0.76 5.07 13.18
CA GLY A 180 0.30 4.37 13.89
C GLY A 180 1.29 3.67 12.95
N THR A 181 2.26 2.96 13.52
CA THR A 181 3.15 2.08 12.72
C THR A 181 2.41 0.79 12.40
N ALA A 182 2.36 0.43 11.12
CA ALA A 182 1.74 -0.81 10.68
C ALA A 182 2.75 -1.81 10.10
N GLN A 183 2.51 -3.09 10.36
CA GLN A 183 3.20 -4.22 9.74
C GLN A 183 2.21 -5.04 8.92
N VAL A 184 2.55 -5.24 7.65
CA VAL A 184 1.76 -6.02 6.69
C VAL A 184 2.58 -7.24 6.29
N CYS A 185 2.14 -8.42 6.71
CA CYS A 185 2.74 -9.71 6.38
C CYS A 185 1.75 -10.56 5.57
N LEU A 186 2.11 -10.88 4.33
CA LEU A 186 1.25 -11.53 3.35
C LEU A 186 1.90 -12.80 2.79
N ASN A 187 1.06 -13.74 2.33
CA ASN A 187 1.49 -14.95 1.65
C ASN A 187 0.85 -15.01 0.26
N PHE A 188 1.60 -15.51 -0.72
CA PHE A 188 1.17 -15.54 -2.12
C PHE A 188 1.45 -16.87 -2.79
N GLN A 189 0.57 -17.24 -3.72
CA GLN A 189 0.84 -18.24 -4.73
C GLN A 189 0.92 -17.56 -6.10
N ILE A 190 2.00 -17.82 -6.85
CA ILE A 190 2.18 -17.35 -8.22
C ILE A 190 2.30 -18.51 -9.20
N ARG A 191 2.01 -18.24 -10.48
CA ARG A 191 2.13 -19.19 -11.59
C ARG A 191 2.94 -18.62 -12.73
N GLN A 192 3.81 -19.45 -13.29
CA GLN A 192 4.64 -19.07 -14.44
C GLN A 192 3.82 -19.03 -15.74
N LEU A 193 4.13 -18.05 -16.58
CA LEU A 193 3.56 -17.81 -17.89
C LEU A 193 4.61 -17.94 -18.99
N ASN A 194 4.14 -18.25 -20.19
CA ASN A 194 4.91 -18.11 -21.43
C ASN A 194 5.00 -16.62 -21.81
N PRO A 195 5.96 -16.25 -22.70
CA PRO A 195 6.04 -14.89 -23.23
C PRO A 195 4.78 -14.40 -23.97
N ASP A 196 3.87 -15.29 -24.36
CA ASP A 196 2.58 -14.95 -24.98
C ASP A 196 1.43 -14.81 -23.96
N GLY A 197 1.75 -14.86 -22.66
CA GLY A 197 0.80 -14.76 -21.54
C GLY A 197 0.11 -16.07 -21.19
N THR A 198 0.19 -17.11 -22.02
CA THR A 198 -0.42 -18.41 -21.71
C THR A 198 0.27 -19.10 -20.53
N VAL A 199 -0.42 -19.99 -19.82
CA VAL A 199 0.18 -20.75 -18.72
C VAL A 199 1.36 -21.59 -19.23
N TYR A 200 2.48 -21.53 -18.54
CA TYR A 200 3.65 -22.36 -18.85
C TYR A 200 3.37 -23.83 -18.52
N ASP A 201 3.45 -24.70 -19.53
CA ASP A 201 3.20 -26.15 -19.42
C ASP A 201 4.54 -26.92 -19.61
N PRO A 202 5.19 -27.37 -18.52
CA PRO A 202 6.48 -28.06 -18.61
C PRO A 202 6.33 -29.49 -19.18
N PRO A 203 7.35 -30.02 -19.88
CA PRO A 203 7.33 -31.42 -20.31
C PRO A 203 7.25 -32.38 -19.11
N GLY A 204 6.14 -33.11 -18.95
CA GLY A 204 5.97 -34.04 -17.82
C GLY A 204 4.50 -34.25 -17.42
N PRO A 205 4.25 -34.75 -16.20
CA PRO A 205 2.89 -34.87 -15.66
C PRO A 205 2.34 -33.56 -15.06
N GLU A 206 3.20 -32.59 -14.79
CA GLU A 206 2.81 -31.27 -14.27
C GLU A 206 2.19 -30.43 -15.38
N THR A 207 1.10 -29.71 -15.08
CA THR A 207 0.40 -28.85 -16.06
C THR A 207 0.67 -27.36 -15.86
N SER A 208 1.47 -27.00 -14.85
CA SER A 208 1.92 -25.62 -14.59
C SER A 208 3.09 -25.60 -13.59
N VAL A 209 3.84 -24.51 -13.56
CA VAL A 209 4.85 -24.23 -12.52
C VAL A 209 4.30 -23.18 -11.56
N THR A 210 4.13 -23.55 -10.29
CA THR A 210 3.66 -22.65 -9.22
C THR A 210 4.68 -22.52 -8.11
N HIS A 211 4.69 -21.34 -7.47
CA HIS A 211 5.53 -21.05 -6.31
C HIS A 211 4.68 -20.43 -5.20
N VAL A 212 5.03 -20.77 -3.96
CA VAL A 212 4.40 -20.22 -2.76
C VAL A 212 5.44 -19.42 -1.99
N PHE A 213 5.07 -18.23 -1.58
CA PHE A 213 5.87 -17.33 -0.75
C PHE A 213 5.09 -17.04 0.52
N ASN A 214 5.72 -17.31 1.67
CA ASN A 214 5.14 -17.03 2.98
C ASN A 214 5.97 -15.96 3.70
N ASP A 215 5.33 -15.29 4.66
CA ASP A 215 5.96 -14.35 5.58
C ASP A 215 6.67 -13.19 4.87
N LEU A 216 6.11 -12.70 3.75
CA LEU A 216 6.59 -11.48 3.12
C LEU A 216 6.03 -10.29 3.87
N CYS A 217 6.91 -9.52 4.52
CA CYS A 217 6.50 -8.43 5.39
C CYS A 217 7.06 -7.08 4.92
N VAL A 218 6.25 -6.03 5.07
CA VAL A 218 6.66 -4.63 5.00
C VAL A 218 6.18 -3.90 6.26
N THR A 219 7.00 -3.00 6.78
CA THR A 219 6.62 -2.10 7.88
C THR A 219 6.54 -0.69 7.32
N VAL A 220 5.40 -0.06 7.56
CA VAL A 220 5.16 1.36 7.27
C VAL A 220 5.01 2.11 8.58
N SER A 221 5.57 3.30 8.64
CA SER A 221 5.48 4.15 9.80
C SER A 221 5.16 5.56 9.32
N PRO A 222 4.27 6.29 10.02
CA PRO A 222 4.04 7.70 9.80
C PRO A 222 5.37 8.39 9.60
N THR A 223 5.52 9.09 8.48
CA THR A 223 6.70 9.91 8.26
C THR A 223 6.75 10.88 9.42
N VAL A 224 7.77 10.74 10.27
CA VAL A 224 8.00 11.69 11.37
C VAL A 224 8.51 12.95 10.69
N VAL A 225 7.58 13.79 10.28
CA VAL A 225 7.89 15.14 9.84
C VAL A 225 8.59 15.82 11.02
N PRO A 226 9.84 16.30 10.85
CA PRO A 226 10.44 17.19 11.83
C PRO A 226 9.49 18.38 12.03
N ALA A 227 8.99 18.56 13.26
CA ALA A 227 8.15 19.70 13.56
C ALA A 227 8.87 21.00 13.18
N CYS A 228 8.41 21.66 12.13
CA CYS A 228 8.74 23.04 11.85
C CYS A 228 7.64 23.88 12.50
N GLU A 229 8.02 24.97 13.17
CA GLU A 229 7.09 25.72 14.04
C GLU A 229 5.88 26.32 13.28
N ALA A 230 5.94 26.37 11.95
CA ALA A 230 4.89 26.89 11.09
C ALA A 230 3.98 25.83 10.43
N ASP A 231 4.26 24.54 10.63
CA ASP A 231 3.39 23.44 10.21
C ASP A 231 2.49 23.05 11.40
N PHE A 232 1.29 23.63 11.44
CA PHE A 232 0.35 23.52 12.54
C PHE A 232 -0.59 22.32 12.38
N ASP A 233 -0.78 21.84 11.14
CA ASP A 233 -1.58 20.63 10.87
C ASP A 233 -0.74 19.35 10.78
N ALA A 234 0.58 19.49 10.92
CA ALA A 234 1.58 18.43 10.88
C ALA A 234 1.64 17.69 9.54
N SER A 235 1.19 18.32 8.45
CA SER A 235 1.17 17.73 7.11
C SER A 235 2.56 17.55 6.49
N GLY A 236 3.59 18.13 7.09
CA GLY A 236 4.96 18.16 6.56
C GLY A 236 5.24 19.21 5.51
N HIS A 237 4.28 20.11 5.28
CA HIS A 237 4.41 21.21 4.35
C HIS A 237 3.73 22.45 4.92
N VAL A 238 4.46 23.56 5.04
CA VAL A 238 3.87 24.83 5.49
C VAL A 238 3.07 25.44 4.35
N ALA A 239 1.74 25.32 4.41
CA ALA A 239 0.84 25.64 3.30
C ALA A 239 -0.39 26.46 3.74
N THR A 240 -1.40 26.52 2.88
CA THR A 240 -2.62 27.29 3.15
C THR A 240 -3.42 26.78 4.36
N PRO A 241 -3.49 25.46 4.64
CA PRO A 241 -4.06 24.95 5.88
C PRO A 241 -3.43 25.55 7.15
N ASP A 242 -2.10 25.66 7.20
CA ASP A 242 -1.40 26.27 8.34
C ASP A 242 -1.69 27.77 8.47
N LEU A 243 -1.83 28.46 7.34
CA LEU A 243 -2.27 29.85 7.35
C LEU A 243 -3.67 29.98 7.96
N LEU A 244 -4.57 29.02 7.73
CA LEU A 244 -5.90 29.02 8.35
C LEU A 244 -5.81 28.83 9.87
N TYR A 245 -4.89 27.99 10.36
CA TYR A 245 -4.62 27.87 11.80
C TYR A 245 -4.12 29.19 12.40
N LEU A 246 -3.15 29.84 11.76
CA LEU A 246 -2.67 31.16 12.20
C LEU A 246 -3.80 32.20 12.20
N LEU A 247 -4.59 32.26 11.12
CA LEU A 247 -5.70 33.20 11.00
C LEU A 247 -6.81 32.95 12.01
N ALA A 248 -6.97 31.71 12.51
CA ALA A 248 -7.92 31.40 13.57
C ALA A 248 -7.56 32.06 14.91
N GLN A 249 -6.27 32.35 15.16
CA GLN A 249 -5.81 33.05 16.37
C GLN A 249 -5.47 34.53 16.13
N PHE A 250 -5.57 35.03 14.89
CA PHE A 250 -5.18 36.40 14.55
C PHE A 250 -5.94 37.45 15.38
N GLY A 251 -5.19 38.32 16.05
CA GLY A 251 -5.70 39.30 17.00
C GLY A 251 -5.79 38.80 18.45
N CYS A 252 -5.27 37.61 18.76
CA CYS A 252 -5.08 37.16 20.12
C CYS A 252 -4.12 38.10 20.89
N THR A 253 -4.43 38.40 22.15
CA THR A 253 -3.66 39.33 23.00
C THR A 253 -3.27 38.77 24.37
N SER A 254 -3.54 37.50 24.63
CA SER A 254 -3.16 36.82 25.88
C SER A 254 -3.31 35.31 25.75
N GLY A 255 -2.28 34.56 26.14
CA GLY A 255 -2.32 33.09 26.11
C GLY A 255 -2.43 32.53 24.69
N CYS A 256 -1.79 33.20 23.73
CA CYS A 256 -1.79 32.81 22.33
C CYS A 256 -0.89 31.59 22.14
N GLU A 257 -1.33 30.62 21.34
CA GLU A 257 -0.54 29.43 21.03
C GLU A 257 0.40 29.69 19.86
N ILE A 258 0.01 30.59 18.96
CA ILE A 258 0.79 31.01 17.79
C ILE A 258 1.36 32.41 18.06
N ASP A 259 2.62 32.49 18.49
CA ASP A 259 3.37 33.70 18.83
C ASP A 259 4.86 33.45 18.51
N PHE A 260 5.27 33.73 17.27
CA PHE A 260 6.60 33.44 16.75
C PHE A 260 7.66 34.42 17.23
N ASP A 261 7.29 35.66 17.53
CA ASP A 261 8.22 36.69 17.99
C ASP A 261 8.19 36.92 19.51
N GLU A 262 7.40 36.10 20.22
CA GLU A 262 7.23 36.07 21.67
C GLU A 262 6.76 37.43 22.24
N ASP A 263 5.98 38.20 21.48
CA ASP A 263 5.48 39.51 21.90
C ASP A 263 4.18 39.44 22.73
N GLY A 264 3.62 38.24 22.86
CA GLY A 264 2.41 37.95 23.63
C GLY A 264 1.11 38.13 22.83
N THR A 265 1.20 38.38 21.52
CA THR A 265 0.06 38.53 20.61
C THR A 265 0.21 37.65 19.38
N THR A 266 -0.91 37.32 18.72
CA THR A 266 -0.88 36.76 17.37
C THR A 266 -1.25 37.86 16.39
N GLY A 267 -0.28 38.42 15.70
CA GLY A 267 -0.43 39.61 14.89
C GLY A 267 0.23 39.53 13.52
N THR A 268 0.53 40.71 12.98
CA THR A 268 1.15 40.82 11.64
C THR A 268 2.60 40.35 11.65
N ALA A 269 3.29 40.46 12.79
CA ALA A 269 4.66 39.96 12.91
C ALA A 269 4.70 38.43 12.76
N ASP A 270 3.80 37.72 13.44
CA ASP A 270 3.66 36.26 13.31
C ASP A 270 3.29 35.83 11.89
N LEU A 271 2.37 36.56 11.25
CA LEU A 271 2.03 36.30 9.86
C LEU A 271 3.25 36.46 8.94
N LEU A 272 4.13 37.43 9.20
CA LEU A 272 5.35 37.62 8.41
C LEU A 272 6.38 36.51 8.66
N PHE A 273 6.48 36.02 9.90
CA PHE A 273 7.27 34.83 10.22
C PHE A 273 6.76 33.60 9.48
N PHE A 274 5.46 33.35 9.55
CA PHE A 274 4.80 32.28 8.80
C PHE A 274 5.08 32.37 7.29
N LEU A 275 4.89 33.54 6.69
CA LEU A 275 5.14 33.75 5.26
C LEU A 275 6.60 33.56 4.84
N SER A 276 7.55 33.62 5.79
CA SER A 276 8.96 33.31 5.52
C SER A 276 9.23 31.81 5.38
N ALA A 277 8.35 30.98 5.93
CA ALA A 277 8.36 29.52 5.83
C ALA A 277 7.26 28.98 4.89
N PHE A 278 6.42 29.83 4.30
CA PHE A 278 5.36 29.36 3.40
C PHE A 278 5.92 28.66 2.17
N ASP A 279 5.30 27.55 1.78
CA ASP A 279 5.70 26.69 0.68
C ASP A 279 7.07 26.00 0.93
N THR A 280 7.38 25.69 2.20
CA THR A 280 8.54 24.88 2.56
C THR A 280 8.14 23.52 3.12
N ASP A 281 8.90 22.50 2.73
CA ASP A 281 8.81 21.14 3.27
C ASP A 281 9.54 21.04 4.61
N CYS A 282 9.02 20.18 5.47
CA CYS A 282 9.61 19.76 6.73
C CYS A 282 9.90 18.26 6.61
#